data_AF-A0A6M3L8U5-F1
#
_entry.id   AF-A0A6M3L8U5-F1
#
_cell.length_a   1.000
_cell.length_b   1.000
_cell.length_c   1.000
_cell.angle_alpha   90.00
_cell.angle_beta   90.00
_cell.angle_gamma   90.00
#
_symmetry.space_group_name_H-M   'P 1'
#
loop_
_entity.id
_entity.type
_entity.pdbx_description
1 polymer ?
#
loop_
_entity_poly.entity_id
_entity_poly.type
_entity_poly.pdbx_seq_one_letter_code
_entity_poly.pdbx_strand_id
1 'polypeptide(L)'
;MRLQRSSGLVGHWKFDEKSGLILNDSSRYKNTGTITQGAGKWTDKGYYFDGTATYVDAGNDNSLKITGAITMSTWIKVYVFPTTTSSTWQTILTKGRSYNTPPNIQYFMGLYNVGGVQKFIALYNSDGITGNSLALDSPDSSITNTYT
;
A
#
# COMPACT_ATOMS: atom_id res chain seq x y z
N MET A 1 24.00 22.95 6.85
CA MET A 1 23.29 21.73 7.28
C MET A 1 22.76 21.03 6.03
N ARG A 2 23.28 19.85 5.65
CA ARG A 2 22.88 19.12 4.44
C ARG A 2 21.88 18.05 4.87
N LEU A 3 20.63 18.15 4.41
CA LEU A 3 19.62 17.12 4.63
C LEU A 3 20.16 15.79 4.06
N GLN A 4 20.52 14.85 4.93
CA GLN A 4 20.80 13.48 4.50
C GLN A 4 19.51 12.94 3.89
N ARG A 5 19.51 12.69 2.58
CA ARG A 5 18.46 11.88 1.96
C ARG A 5 18.46 10.54 2.69
N SER A 6 17.35 10.22 3.36
CA SER A 6 17.13 8.99 4.11
C SER A 6 17.72 7.79 3.36
N SER A 7 18.82 7.25 3.86
CA SER A 7 19.52 6.13 3.23
C SER A 7 18.67 4.86 3.17
N GLY A 8 17.59 4.79 3.97
CA GLY A 8 16.64 3.69 4.00
C GLY A 8 15.33 3.92 3.22
N LEU A 9 15.13 5.08 2.59
CA LEU A 9 13.89 5.33 1.83
C LEU A 9 13.92 4.60 0.47
N VAL A 10 13.12 3.54 0.36
CA VAL A 10 13.04 2.67 -0.83
C VAL A 10 12.02 3.17 -1.87
N GLY A 11 10.95 3.85 -1.43
CA GLY A 11 9.94 4.40 -2.32
C GLY A 11 9.18 5.54 -1.65
N HIS A 12 8.90 6.60 -2.41
CA HIS A 12 8.09 7.73 -1.98
C HIS A 12 7.36 8.36 -3.16
N TRP A 13 6.08 8.02 -3.28
CA TRP A 13 5.17 8.56 -4.28
C TRP A 13 4.26 9.60 -3.64
N LYS A 14 4.33 10.84 -4.13
CA LYS A 14 3.66 12.00 -3.51
C LYS A 14 2.24 12.24 -4.04
N PHE A 15 1.91 11.71 -5.22
CA PHE A 15 0.65 11.97 -5.91
C PHE A 15 0.38 13.47 -6.12
N ASP A 16 1.38 14.20 -6.61
CA ASP A 16 1.32 15.66 -6.87
C ASP A 16 1.52 16.03 -8.34
N GLU A 17 1.51 15.05 -9.26
CA GLU A 17 1.67 15.24 -10.71
C GLU A 17 0.45 15.90 -11.37
N LYS A 18 -0.72 15.81 -10.74
CA LYS A 18 -2.01 16.42 -11.15
C LYS A 18 -2.57 15.93 -12.50
N SER A 19 -1.81 15.19 -13.29
CA SER A 19 -2.21 14.68 -14.60
C SER A 19 -1.29 13.54 -15.06
N GLY A 20 -1.68 12.85 -16.13
CA GLY A 20 -0.90 11.77 -16.73
C GLY A 20 -1.02 10.44 -15.99
N LEU A 21 -0.25 9.47 -16.48
CA LEU A 21 -0.26 8.08 -15.98
C LEU A 21 1.07 7.68 -15.31
N ILE A 22 1.98 8.63 -15.11
CA ILE A 22 3.29 8.39 -14.49
C ILE A 22 3.26 8.97 -13.08
N LEU A 23 3.63 8.15 -12.10
CA LEU A 23 3.75 8.53 -10.69
C LEU A 23 5.22 8.46 -10.27
N ASN A 24 5.82 9.61 -10.00
CA ASN A 24 7.26 9.66 -9.79
C ASN A 24 7.63 9.20 -8.38
N ASP A 25 8.64 8.32 -8.31
CA ASP A 25 9.29 7.97 -7.05
C ASP A 25 10.39 9.00 -6.72
N SER A 26 10.20 9.70 -5.59
CA SER A 26 11.14 10.70 -5.07
C SER A 26 12.36 10.08 -4.39
N SER A 27 12.39 8.76 -4.20
CA SER A 27 13.54 8.03 -3.66
C SER A 27 14.73 8.01 -4.63
N ARG A 28 15.83 7.41 -4.18
CA ARG A 28 17.02 7.14 -5.00
C ARG A 28 16.84 5.96 -5.97
N TYR A 29 15.85 5.10 -5.74
CA TYR A 29 15.67 3.84 -6.47
C TYR A 29 14.82 3.99 -7.73
N LYS A 30 14.05 5.08 -7.84
CA LYS A 30 13.27 5.39 -9.04
C LYS A 30 12.31 4.27 -9.40
N ASN A 31 11.61 3.76 -8.40
CA ASN A 31 10.49 2.83 -8.55
C ASN A 31 9.25 3.57 -9.11
N THR A 32 9.42 4.24 -10.26
CA THR A 32 8.38 5.06 -10.89
C THR A 32 7.16 4.19 -11.19
N GLY A 33 6.01 4.64 -10.71
CA GLY A 33 4.74 3.96 -10.90
C GLY A 33 4.10 4.29 -12.23
N THR A 34 3.41 3.31 -12.82
CA THR A 34 2.47 3.52 -13.92
C THR A 34 1.05 3.32 -13.40
N ILE A 35 0.20 4.32 -13.59
CA ILE A 35 -1.21 4.26 -13.23
C ILE A 35 -1.96 3.47 -14.32
N THR A 36 -2.67 2.43 -13.94
CA THR A 36 -3.48 1.64 -14.88
C THR A 36 -4.71 2.41 -15.36
N GLN A 37 -5.20 2.06 -16.55
CA GLN A 37 -6.41 2.67 -17.09
C GLN A 37 -7.64 2.10 -16.36
N GLY A 38 -8.44 3.00 -15.79
CA GLY A 38 -9.68 2.72 -15.07
C GLY A 38 -10.47 4.01 -14.86
N ALA A 39 -11.44 4.01 -13.95
CA ALA A 39 -12.24 5.20 -13.63
C ALA A 39 -11.58 6.11 -12.58
N GLY A 40 -10.34 5.81 -12.18
CA GLY A 40 -9.56 6.67 -11.31
C GLY A 40 -9.21 8.01 -11.95
N LYS A 41 -8.93 9.01 -11.11
CA LYS A 41 -8.67 10.37 -11.57
C LYS A 41 -7.83 11.17 -10.60
N TRP A 42 -7.06 12.10 -11.14
CA TRP A 42 -6.39 13.13 -10.35
C TRP A 42 -7.41 14.05 -9.66
N THR A 43 -7.05 14.49 -8.46
CA THR A 43 -7.80 15.45 -7.64
C THR A 43 -6.85 16.54 -7.16
N ASP A 44 -7.37 17.59 -6.53
CA ASP A 44 -6.54 18.66 -5.95
C ASP A 44 -5.63 18.20 -4.81
N LYS A 45 -5.90 17.03 -4.21
CA LYS A 45 -5.23 16.53 -2.99
C LYS A 45 -4.58 15.15 -3.16
N GLY A 46 -4.52 14.62 -4.38
CA GLY A 46 -3.97 13.28 -4.65
C GLY A 46 -4.69 12.58 -5.80
N TYR A 47 -4.71 11.25 -5.77
CA TYR A 47 -5.35 10.42 -6.79
C TYR A 47 -6.52 9.63 -6.22
N TYR A 48 -7.66 9.67 -6.90
CA TYR A 48 -8.85 8.89 -6.58
C TYR A 48 -8.75 7.51 -7.25
N PHE A 49 -8.86 6.46 -6.45
CA PHE A 49 -8.93 5.08 -6.90
C PHE A 49 -10.39 4.61 -6.89
N ASP A 50 -10.82 3.93 -7.95
CA ASP A 50 -12.19 3.45 -8.13
C ASP A 50 -12.51 2.16 -7.35
N GLY A 51 -11.50 1.55 -6.71
CA GLY A 51 -11.64 0.31 -5.95
C GLY A 51 -11.83 -0.96 -6.79
N THR A 52 -11.68 -0.88 -8.12
CA THR A 52 -11.92 -2.00 -9.04
C THR A 52 -10.71 -2.30 -9.92
N ALA A 53 -10.41 -1.43 -10.88
CA ALA A 53 -9.39 -1.64 -11.91
C ALA A 53 -8.21 -0.68 -11.81
N THR A 54 -8.37 0.44 -11.10
CA THR A 54 -7.31 1.45 -11.00
C THR A 54 -6.32 1.11 -9.89
N TYR A 55 -5.05 0.99 -10.24
CA TYR A 55 -3.92 0.87 -9.29
C TYR A 55 -2.65 1.48 -9.89
N VAL A 56 -1.62 1.63 -9.06
CA VAL A 56 -0.28 2.03 -9.48
C VAL A 56 0.62 0.82 -9.50
N ASP A 57 1.21 0.51 -10.65
CA ASP A 57 2.24 -0.51 -10.79
C ASP A 57 3.63 0.13 -10.69
N ALA A 58 4.33 -0.12 -9.59
CA ALA A 58 5.71 0.34 -9.36
C ALA A 58 6.76 -0.67 -9.89
N GLY A 59 6.34 -1.74 -10.58
CA GLY A 59 7.19 -2.80 -11.07
C GLY A 59 7.65 -3.78 -9.98
N ASN A 60 8.71 -4.54 -10.29
CA ASN A 60 9.24 -5.61 -9.43
C ASN A 60 10.77 -5.52 -9.27
N ASP A 61 11.28 -4.29 -9.12
CA ASP A 61 12.70 -4.04 -8.90
C ASP A 61 13.22 -4.72 -7.62
N ASN A 62 14.52 -5.05 -7.59
CA ASN A 62 15.13 -5.68 -6.42
C ASN A 62 15.10 -4.80 -5.17
N SER A 63 15.10 -3.46 -5.33
CA SER A 63 14.96 -2.53 -4.21
C SER A 63 13.65 -2.72 -3.43
N LEU A 64 12.58 -3.16 -4.09
CA LEU A 64 11.27 -3.46 -3.49
C LEU A 64 11.21 -4.87 -2.85
N LYS A 65 12.27 -5.67 -2.91
CA LYS A 65 12.33 -7.01 -2.28
C LYS A 65 13.00 -6.91 -0.92
N ILE A 66 12.37 -6.17 -0.01
CA ILE A 66 12.90 -5.88 1.33
C ILE A 66 12.80 -7.14 2.21
N THR A 67 13.94 -7.63 2.69
CA THR A 67 14.04 -8.84 3.55
C THR A 67 14.27 -8.53 5.02
N GLY A 68 14.55 -7.27 5.36
CA GLY A 68 14.69 -6.81 6.74
C GLY A 68 13.48 -6.02 7.21
N ALA A 69 13.67 -5.33 8.33
CA ALA A 69 12.73 -4.37 8.90
C ALA A 69 12.18 -3.38 7.87
N ILE A 70 10.85 -3.18 7.89
CA ILE A 70 10.17 -2.21 7.03
C ILE A 70 9.28 -1.28 7.87
N THR A 71 9.21 -0.03 7.45
CA THR A 71 8.17 0.92 7.85
C THR A 71 7.40 1.35 6.60
N MET A 72 6.08 1.27 6.67
CA MET A 72 5.16 1.73 5.63
C MET A 72 4.29 2.84 6.21
N SER A 73 4.10 3.92 5.46
CA SER A 73 3.26 5.04 5.85
C SER A 73 2.53 5.59 4.63
N THR A 74 1.28 6.01 4.81
CA THR A 74 0.45 6.55 3.73
C THR A 74 -0.60 7.52 4.27
N TRP A 75 -1.03 8.44 3.42
CA TRP A 75 -2.23 9.24 3.66
C TRP A 75 -3.34 8.72 2.77
N ILE A 76 -4.46 8.33 3.37
CA ILE A 76 -5.64 7.85 2.65
C ILE A 76 -6.88 8.58 3.11
N LYS A 77 -7.85 8.72 2.20
CA LYS A 77 -9.22 9.10 2.53
C LYS A 77 -10.14 8.01 1.99
N VAL A 78 -10.78 7.29 2.90
CA VAL A 78 -11.73 6.22 2.53
C VAL A 78 -13.09 6.85 2.28
N TYR A 79 -13.64 6.67 1.08
CA TYR A 79 -14.96 7.19 0.70
C TYR A 79 -16.07 6.18 1.00
N VAL A 80 -15.82 4.90 0.70
CA VAL A 80 -16.75 3.80 0.95
C VAL A 80 -15.92 2.62 1.43
N PHE A 81 -16.24 2.13 2.63
CA PHE A 81 -15.76 0.84 3.08
C PHE A 81 -16.68 -0.26 2.53
N PRO A 82 -16.15 -1.43 2.14
CA PRO A 82 -16.98 -2.58 1.82
C PRO A 82 -17.87 -2.90 3.03
N THR A 83 -19.18 -2.83 2.86
CA THR A 83 -20.18 -3.18 3.88
C THR A 83 -20.70 -4.60 3.73
N THR A 84 -19.99 -5.43 2.96
CA THR A 84 -20.38 -6.82 2.72
C THR A 84 -20.26 -7.64 3.99
N THR A 85 -21.18 -8.57 4.22
CA THR A 85 -21.05 -9.56 5.29
C THR A 85 -19.95 -10.58 5.01
N SER A 86 -19.59 -10.76 3.73
CA SER A 86 -18.46 -11.55 3.28
C SER A 86 -17.12 -10.84 3.53
N SER A 87 -16.09 -11.64 3.83
CA SER A 87 -14.72 -11.14 4.00
C SER A 87 -14.21 -10.51 2.70
N THR A 88 -13.74 -9.25 2.77
CA THR A 88 -13.20 -8.54 1.61
C THR A 88 -11.93 -7.77 1.97
N TRP A 89 -10.97 -7.77 1.04
CA TRP A 89 -9.70 -7.07 1.18
C TRP A 89 -9.62 -5.93 0.18
N GLN A 90 -9.24 -4.76 0.65
CA GLN A 90 -8.87 -3.63 -0.21
C GLN A 90 -7.41 -3.28 0.02
N THR A 91 -6.63 -3.33 -1.05
CA THR A 91 -5.20 -3.05 -1.00
C THR A 91 -4.96 -1.54 -1.01
N ILE A 92 -4.14 -1.05 -0.08
CA ILE A 92 -3.57 0.31 -0.15
C ILE A 92 -2.16 0.23 -0.75
N LEU A 93 -1.35 -0.73 -0.31
CA LEU A 93 -0.02 -1.00 -0.83
C LEU A 93 0.30 -2.48 -0.65
N THR A 94 0.91 -3.11 -1.65
CA THR A 94 1.30 -4.51 -1.56
C THR A 94 2.54 -4.82 -2.37
N LYS A 95 3.33 -5.78 -1.87
CA LYS A 95 4.35 -6.49 -2.62
C LYS A 95 4.21 -7.98 -2.37
N GLY A 96 4.09 -8.73 -3.47
CA GLY A 96 3.75 -10.15 -3.42
C GLY A 96 2.26 -10.35 -3.17
N ARG A 97 1.63 -11.15 -4.04
CA ARG A 97 0.28 -11.71 -3.85
C ARG A 97 0.11 -12.91 -4.79
N SER A 98 0.90 -13.96 -4.57
CA SER A 98 0.71 -15.24 -5.26
C SER A 98 0.04 -16.20 -4.29
N TYR A 99 -1.18 -16.65 -4.59
CA TYR A 99 -1.90 -17.60 -3.74
C TYR A 99 -1.20 -18.98 -3.65
N ASN A 100 -0.35 -19.33 -4.61
CA ASN A 100 0.10 -20.71 -4.82
C ASN A 100 1.63 -20.90 -4.85
N THR A 101 2.44 -19.88 -4.58
CA THR A 101 3.92 -20.01 -4.51
C THR A 101 4.48 -19.10 -3.42
N PRO A 102 5.00 -19.66 -2.30
CA PRO A 102 5.65 -18.89 -1.25
C PRO A 102 6.81 -18.02 -1.77
N PRO A 103 7.04 -16.83 -1.18
CA PRO A 103 6.24 -16.18 -0.12
C PRO A 103 5.03 -15.42 -0.70
N ASN A 104 3.84 -15.69 -0.13
CA ASN A 104 2.58 -15.24 -0.72
C ASN A 104 2.33 -13.73 -0.54
N ILE A 105 2.82 -13.10 0.53
CA ILE A 105 2.86 -11.64 0.73
C ILE A 105 4.21 -11.28 1.37
N GLN A 106 4.99 -10.42 0.72
CA GLN A 106 6.24 -9.89 1.30
C GLN A 106 5.90 -8.78 2.31
N TYR A 107 5.13 -7.79 1.87
CA TYR A 107 4.54 -6.77 2.75
C TYR A 107 3.23 -6.26 2.16
N PHE A 108 2.27 -5.99 3.03
CA PHE A 108 0.92 -5.52 2.67
C PHE A 108 0.43 -4.49 3.68
N MET A 109 -0.30 -3.51 3.18
CA MET A 109 -1.08 -2.55 3.94
C MET A 109 -2.44 -2.40 3.26
N GLY A 110 -3.53 -2.52 4.02
CA GLY A 110 -4.87 -2.48 3.45
C GLY A 110 -5.99 -2.40 4.47
N LEU A 111 -7.20 -2.46 3.94
CA LEU A 111 -8.43 -2.52 4.70
C LEU A 111 -9.00 -3.94 4.57
N TYR A 112 -9.51 -4.46 5.67
CA TYR A 112 -10.11 -5.78 5.74
C TYR A 112 -11.48 -5.68 6.38
N ASN A 113 -12.52 -6.16 5.69
CA ASN A 113 -13.83 -6.38 6.30
C ASN A 113 -13.96 -7.86 6.67
N VAL A 114 -14.37 -8.13 7.90
CA VAL A 114 -14.77 -9.48 8.34
C VAL A 114 -16.05 -9.38 9.15
N GLY A 115 -17.12 -10.04 8.70
CA GLY A 115 -18.41 -10.05 9.40
C GLY A 115 -18.99 -8.65 9.62
N GLY A 116 -18.74 -7.71 8.71
CA GLY A 116 -19.19 -6.31 8.82
C GLY A 116 -18.28 -5.40 9.64
N VAL A 117 -17.24 -5.94 10.31
CA VAL A 117 -16.26 -5.14 11.06
C VAL A 117 -15.13 -4.72 10.13
N GLN A 118 -14.86 -3.41 10.10
CA GLN A 118 -13.81 -2.79 9.31
C GLN A 118 -12.51 -2.72 10.11
N LYS A 119 -11.43 -3.21 9.53
CA LYS A 119 -10.11 -3.23 10.15
C LYS A 119 -9.08 -2.62 9.22
N PHE A 120 -8.15 -1.87 9.78
CA PHE A 120 -6.88 -1.61 9.11
C PHE A 120 -5.92 -2.76 9.40
N ILE A 121 -5.18 -3.22 8.40
CA ILE A 121 -4.26 -4.34 8.55
C ILE A 121 -2.93 -4.11 7.82
N ALA A 122 -1.85 -4.49 8.50
CA ALA A 122 -0.52 -4.60 7.92
C ALA A 122 0.02 -6.02 8.12
N LEU A 123 0.60 -6.59 7.08
CA LEU A 123 1.17 -7.94 7.07
C LEU A 123 2.60 -7.90 6.53
N TYR A 124 3.46 -8.77 7.06
CA TYR A 124 4.83 -8.97 6.61
C TYR A 124 5.14 -10.47 6.58
N ASN A 125 5.75 -10.95 5.49
CA ASN A 125 6.09 -12.37 5.28
C ASN A 125 4.94 -13.33 5.65
N SER A 126 3.73 -13.06 5.16
CA SER A 126 2.54 -13.83 5.50
C SER A 126 2.00 -14.65 4.32
N ASP A 127 1.27 -15.71 4.63
CA ASP A 127 0.44 -16.46 3.68
C ASP A 127 -0.97 -15.85 3.49
N GLY A 128 -1.28 -14.75 4.19
CA GLY A 128 -2.59 -14.10 4.19
C GLY A 128 -3.61 -14.67 5.18
N ILE A 129 -3.26 -15.72 5.95
CA ILE A 129 -4.15 -16.39 6.93
C ILE A 129 -3.48 -16.51 8.32
N THR A 130 -2.15 -16.69 8.39
CA THR A 130 -1.42 -17.04 9.61
C THR A 130 -0.25 -16.11 9.97
N GLY A 131 -0.07 -15.01 9.23
CA GLY A 131 1.00 -14.05 9.53
C GLY A 131 0.73 -13.19 10.78
N ASN A 132 1.79 -12.56 11.28
CA ASN A 132 1.70 -11.51 12.30
C ASN A 132 0.80 -10.38 11.78
N SER A 133 -0.47 -10.42 12.17
CA SER A 133 -1.49 -9.45 11.77
C SER A 133 -1.72 -8.48 12.90
N LEU A 134 -1.52 -7.20 12.63
CA LEU A 134 -2.06 -6.14 13.48
C LEU A 134 -3.35 -5.68 12.81
N ALA A 135 -4.49 -6.04 13.39
CA ALA A 135 -5.78 -5.52 13.01
C ALA A 135 -6.22 -4.47 14.04
N LEU A 136 -6.45 -3.23 13.61
CA LEU A 136 -7.02 -2.18 14.46
C LEU A 136 -8.47 -1.91 14.10
N ASP A 137 -9.31 -1.74 15.13
CA ASP A 137 -10.77 -1.58 14.99
C ASP A 137 -11.22 -0.11 14.75
N SER A 138 -10.33 0.82 14.37
CA SER A 138 -10.78 2.17 13.99
C SER A 138 -9.83 2.94 13.05
N PRO A 139 -10.38 3.80 12.17
CA PRO A 139 -9.63 4.53 11.13
C PRO A 139 -8.84 5.76 11.63
N ASP A 140 -8.96 6.14 12.90
CA ASP A 140 -8.40 7.40 13.44
C ASP A 140 -7.00 7.27 14.06
N SER A 141 -6.28 6.18 13.82
CA SER A 141 -4.94 5.98 14.41
C SER A 141 -3.82 6.04 13.37
N SER A 142 -2.83 6.91 13.60
CA SER A 142 -1.55 6.86 12.91
C SER A 142 -0.74 5.66 13.43
N ILE A 143 -0.52 4.65 12.59
CA ILE A 143 0.25 3.47 12.95
C ILE A 143 1.71 3.68 12.50
N THR A 144 2.62 3.79 13.46
CA THR A 144 4.06 3.62 13.21
C THR A 144 4.43 2.25 13.73
N ASN A 145 4.79 1.32 12.85
CA ASN A 145 5.32 0.02 13.25
C ASN A 145 6.73 -0.16 12.68
N THR A 146 7.66 -0.49 13.57
CA THR A 146 9.01 -0.92 13.22
C THR A 146 9.04 -2.43 13.43
N TYR A 147 8.89 -3.19 12.37
CA TYR A 147 9.10 -4.63 12.42
C TYR A 147 10.62 -4.84 12.49
N THR A 148 11.17 -5.26 13.64
CA THR A 148 12.61 -5.55 13.81
C THR A 148 12.96 -6.96 13.39
#